data_AF-A0A0P6YIN0-F1
#
_entry.id   AF-A0A0P6YIN0-F1
#
_cell.length_a   1.000
_cell.length_b   1.000
_cell.length_c   1.000
_cell.angle_alpha   90.00
_cell.angle_beta   90.00
_cell.angle_gamma   90.00
#
_symmetry.space_group_name_H-M   'P 1'
#
loop_
_entity.id
_entity.type
_entity.pdbx_description
1 polymer ?
#
loop_
_entity_poly.entity_id
_entity_poly.type
_entity_poly.pdbx_seq_one_letter_code
_entity_poly.pdbx_strand_id
1 'polypeptide(L)'
;MQTATKAKTGNRSKTNYLVDLVIGMSFLLATAPNATGEPIHEWLSMGLLVMVVVHLLLHWQWIVAITKKLFGNVAWQQRINYMLNIGLFIDLTIIMFTGVMISKTVVPLLGLELPINMTWRSLHGLASNVGVVLIGLHLALHWDWIVRSSKRYLLQPIAKRLHKPATQLATKEQSS
;
A
#
# COMPACT_ATOMS: atom_id res chain seq x y z
N MET A 1 36.38 16.82 -17.69
CA MET A 1 35.79 16.81 -16.32
C MET A 1 34.32 16.43 -16.44
N GLN A 2 33.93 15.22 -16.02
CA GLN A 2 32.52 14.80 -16.01
C GLN A 2 31.98 14.96 -14.59
N THR A 3 31.14 15.96 -14.38
CA THR A 3 30.40 16.15 -13.12
C THR A 3 29.25 15.15 -13.08
N ALA A 4 29.46 14.01 -12.40
CA ALA A 4 28.39 13.10 -12.05
C ALA A 4 27.44 13.79 -11.05
N THR A 5 26.24 14.13 -11.51
CA THR A 5 25.14 14.59 -10.66
C THR A 5 24.74 13.44 -9.72
N LYS A 6 25.19 13.53 -8.46
CA LYS A 6 24.81 12.59 -7.40
C LYS A 6 23.31 12.72 -7.16
N ALA A 7 22.52 11.83 -7.77
CA ALA A 7 21.08 11.76 -7.57
C ALA A 7 20.79 11.67 -6.06
N LYS A 8 19.95 12.58 -5.55
CA LYS A 8 19.55 12.64 -4.16
C LYS A 8 18.74 11.39 -3.83
N THR A 9 19.39 10.37 -3.27
CA THR A 9 18.73 9.15 -2.81
C THR A 9 17.78 9.51 -1.67
N GLY A 10 16.48 9.54 -1.97
CA GLY A 10 15.43 9.72 -0.97
C GLY A 10 15.48 8.63 0.09
N ASN A 11 14.93 8.89 1.28
CA ASN A 11 14.87 7.90 2.35
C ASN A 11 13.93 6.75 1.95
N ARG A 12 14.50 5.64 1.45
CA ARG A 12 13.78 4.47 0.95
C ARG A 12 12.77 3.91 1.94
N SER A 13 13.13 3.84 3.23
CA SER A 13 12.22 3.37 4.27
C SER A 13 11.00 4.28 4.46
N LYS A 14 11.19 5.60 4.30
CA LYS A 14 10.08 6.56 4.31
C LYS A 14 9.20 6.37 3.07
N THR A 15 9.79 6.20 1.89
CA THR A 15 9.03 5.98 0.64
C THR A 15 8.18 4.71 0.76
N ASN A 16 8.77 3.59 1.17
CA ASN A 16 8.04 2.33 1.33
C ASN A 16 6.89 2.49 2.33
N TYR A 17 7.14 3.09 3.49
CA TYR A 17 6.10 3.35 4.48
C TYR A 17 4.93 4.19 3.93
N LEU A 18 5.22 5.23 3.14
CA LEU A 18 4.18 6.06 2.52
C LEU A 18 3.39 5.30 1.46
N VAL A 19 4.07 4.49 0.64
CA VAL A 19 3.41 3.62 -0.35
C VAL A 19 2.47 2.65 0.36
N ASP A 20 2.93 1.98 1.42
CA ASP A 20 2.13 1.03 2.20
C ASP A 20 0.92 1.71 2.84
N LEU A 21 1.10 2.92 3.38
CA LEU A 21 0.03 3.72 3.96
C LEU A 21 -1.02 4.08 2.91
N VAL A 22 -0.61 4.54 1.72
CA VAL A 22 -1.53 4.90 0.64
C VAL A 22 -2.29 3.66 0.16
N ILE A 23 -1.60 2.53 -0.05
CA ILE A 23 -2.24 1.27 -0.45
C ILE A 23 -3.27 0.83 0.60
N GLY A 24 -2.92 0.86 1.88
CA GLY A 24 -3.84 0.49 2.97
C GLY A 24 -5.09 1.37 3.00
N MET A 25 -4.93 2.69 2.88
CA MET A 25 -6.06 3.62 2.86
C MET A 25 -6.92 3.46 1.60
N SER A 26 -6.29 3.29 0.44
CA SER A 26 -7.01 3.03 -0.82
C SER A 26 -7.78 1.72 -0.79
N PHE A 27 -7.23 0.66 -0.20
CA PHE A 27 -7.93 -0.61 -0.02
C PHE A 27 -9.17 -0.43 0.86
N LEU A 28 -9.06 0.25 2.01
CA LEU A 28 -10.20 0.50 2.89
C LEU A 28 -11.32 1.28 2.16
N LEU A 29 -10.95 2.29 1.37
CA LEU A 29 -11.93 3.02 0.56
C LEU A 29 -12.57 2.13 -0.52
N ALA A 30 -11.78 1.26 -1.17
CA ALA A 30 -12.26 0.34 -2.18
C ALA A 30 -13.24 -0.70 -1.63
N THR A 31 -13.10 -1.09 -0.36
CA THR A 31 -14.02 -2.06 0.29
C THR A 31 -15.41 -1.50 0.60
N ALA A 32 -15.66 -0.21 0.34
CA ALA A 32 -16.95 0.43 0.55
C ALA A 32 -17.59 0.92 -0.78
N PRO A 33 -17.88 0.02 -1.75
CA PRO A 33 -18.39 0.40 -3.06
C PRO A 33 -19.74 1.14 -2.99
N ASN A 34 -20.57 0.84 -1.99
CA ASN A 34 -21.84 1.54 -1.77
C ASN A 34 -21.66 3.01 -1.36
N ALA A 35 -20.51 3.36 -0.78
CA ALA A 35 -20.20 4.74 -0.39
C ALA A 35 -19.54 5.52 -1.53
N THR A 36 -18.76 4.85 -2.39
CA THR A 36 -18.05 5.51 -3.50
C THR A 36 -18.87 5.54 -4.80
N GLY A 37 -19.81 4.60 -4.99
CA GLY A 37 -20.48 4.36 -6.27
C GLY A 37 -19.65 3.48 -7.22
N GLU A 38 -20.34 2.80 -8.15
CA GLU A 38 -19.75 1.78 -9.03
C GLU A 38 -18.62 2.33 -9.93
N PRO A 39 -18.76 3.49 -10.63
CA PRO A 39 -17.68 4.01 -11.47
C PRO A 39 -16.44 4.43 -10.68
N ILE A 40 -16.62 5.08 -9.53
CA ILE A 40 -15.49 5.52 -8.70
C ILE A 40 -14.78 4.30 -8.10
N HIS A 41 -15.52 3.29 -7.66
CA HIS A 41 -14.96 2.03 -7.18
C HIS A 41 -14.09 1.36 -8.24
N GLU A 42 -14.53 1.30 -9.51
CA GLU A 42 -13.73 0.70 -10.59
C GLU A 42 -12.41 1.45 -10.81
N TRP A 43 -12.45 2.78 -10.94
CA TRP A 43 -11.23 3.58 -11.14
C TRP A 43 -10.29 3.55 -9.94
N LEU A 44 -10.82 3.62 -8.72
CA LEU A 44 -10.05 3.49 -7.49
C LEU A 44 -9.35 2.12 -7.42
N SER A 45 -10.07 1.05 -7.79
CA SER A 45 -9.54 -0.31 -7.81
C SER A 45 -8.47 -0.51 -8.87
N MET A 46 -8.60 0.11 -10.05
CA MET A 46 -7.53 0.10 -11.05
C MET A 46 -6.29 0.85 -10.59
N GLY A 47 -6.47 2.00 -9.93
CA GLY A 47 -5.36 2.72 -9.30
C GLY A 47 -4.67 1.87 -8.23
N LEU A 48 -5.46 1.18 -7.40
CA LEU A 48 -4.96 0.27 -6.37
C LEU A 48 -4.19 -0.91 -6.97
N LEU A 49 -4.67 -1.50 -8.06
CA LEU A 49 -3.96 -2.55 -8.81
C LEU A 49 -2.56 -2.07 -9.22
N VAL A 50 -2.46 -0.88 -9.84
CA VAL A 50 -1.16 -0.31 -10.24
C VAL A 50 -0.27 -0.10 -9.02
N MET A 51 -0.79 0.46 -7.94
CA MET A 51 -0.02 0.70 -6.72
C MET A 51 0.51 -0.59 -6.08
N VAL A 52 -0.30 -1.66 -6.05
CA VAL A 52 0.15 -2.95 -5.51
C VAL A 52 1.21 -3.59 -6.40
N VAL A 53 1.08 -3.51 -7.73
CA VAL A 53 2.14 -3.96 -8.64
C VAL A 53 3.44 -3.20 -8.37
N VAL A 54 3.38 -1.87 -8.24
CA VAL A 54 4.56 -1.05 -7.90
C VAL A 54 5.16 -1.46 -6.54
N HIS A 55 4.32 -1.67 -5.52
CA HIS A 55 4.77 -2.14 -4.21
C HIS A 55 5.50 -3.49 -4.31
N LEU A 56 4.95 -4.47 -5.02
CA LEU A 56 5.58 -5.77 -5.23
C LEU A 56 6.92 -5.66 -5.94
N LEU A 57 7.03 -4.81 -6.96
CA LEU A 57 8.29 -4.55 -7.67
C LEU A 57 9.34 -3.89 -6.76
N LEU A 58 8.94 -2.90 -5.95
CA LEU A 58 9.82 -2.24 -4.98
C LEU A 58 10.38 -3.21 -3.93
N HIS A 59 9.60 -4.24 -3.61
CA HIS A 59 9.91 -5.27 -2.62
C HIS A 59 10.36 -6.61 -3.24
N TRP A 60 10.58 -6.69 -4.56
CA TRP A 60 10.86 -7.95 -5.27
C TRP A 60 12.06 -8.72 -4.70
N GLN A 61 13.16 -8.03 -4.42
CA GLN A 61 14.36 -8.64 -3.83
C GLN A 61 14.08 -9.24 -2.45
N TRP A 62 13.24 -8.56 -1.65
CA TRP A 62 12.83 -9.07 -0.34
C TRP A 62 11.94 -10.31 -0.48
N ILE A 63 11.00 -10.30 -1.44
CA ILE A 63 10.14 -11.45 -1.75
C ILE A 63 11.00 -12.68 -2.10
N VAL A 64 11.96 -12.53 -3.02
CA VAL A 64 12.87 -13.63 -3.41
C VAL A 64 13.70 -14.11 -2.21
N ALA A 65 14.23 -13.19 -1.40
CA ALA A 65 15.04 -13.53 -0.24
C ALA A 65 14.23 -14.30 0.83
N ILE A 66 12.98 -13.92 1.06
CA ILE A 66 12.14 -14.55 2.08
C ILE A 66 11.58 -15.90 1.61
N THR A 67 11.25 -16.04 0.32
CA THR A 67 10.89 -17.34 -0.28
C THR A 67 12.02 -18.36 -0.18
N LYS A 68 13.28 -17.94 -0.36
CA LYS A 68 14.44 -18.82 -0.14
C LYS A 68 14.59 -19.24 1.33
N LYS A 69 14.30 -18.34 2.27
CA LYS A 69 14.35 -18.64 3.71
C LYS A 69 13.26 -19.60 4.19
N LEU A 70 12.19 -19.80 3.41
CA LEU A 70 11.13 -20.77 3.71
C LEU A 70 11.66 -22.20 3.83
N PHE A 71 12.68 -22.54 3.04
CA PHE A 71 13.32 -23.86 3.06
C PHE A 71 14.37 -24.01 4.17
N GLY A 72 14.55 -22.97 5.00
CA GLY A 72 15.48 -22.96 6.13
C GLY A 72 14.77 -23.08 7.48
N ASN A 73 15.57 -23.19 8.54
CA ASN A 73 15.04 -23.23 9.90
C ASN A 73 14.77 -21.81 10.42
N VAL A 74 13.56 -21.29 10.17
CA VAL A 74 13.10 -19.97 10.62
C VAL A 74 12.21 -20.07 11.87
N ALA A 75 12.29 -19.04 12.73
CA ALA A 75 11.48 -18.93 13.94
C ALA A 75 9.98 -18.92 13.64
N TRP A 76 9.16 -19.45 14.56
CA TRP A 76 7.72 -19.60 14.37
C TRP A 76 6.99 -18.30 13.98
N GLN A 77 7.34 -17.18 14.63
CA GLN A 77 6.79 -15.85 14.31
C GLN A 77 7.08 -15.45 12.86
N GLN A 78 8.27 -15.75 12.33
CA GLN A 78 8.62 -15.45 10.95
C GLN A 78 7.81 -16.29 9.96
N ARG A 79 7.47 -17.54 10.34
CA ARG A 79 6.60 -18.41 9.53
C ARG A 79 5.18 -17.86 9.44
N ILE A 80 4.60 -17.42 10.57
CA ILE A 80 3.26 -16.81 10.58
C ILE A 80 3.22 -15.56 9.69
N ASN A 81 4.19 -14.65 9.87
CA ASN A 81 4.26 -13.43 9.06
C ASN A 81 4.36 -13.77 7.57
N TYR A 82 5.14 -14.80 7.23
CA TYR A 82 5.31 -15.23 5.86
C TYR A 82 4.03 -15.86 5.28
N MET A 83 3.36 -16.76 6.01
CA MET A 83 2.08 -17.35 5.59
C MET A 83 1.01 -16.27 5.37
N LEU A 84 0.96 -15.27 6.26
CA LEU A 84 0.05 -14.14 6.11
C LEU A 84 0.36 -13.32 4.86
N ASN A 85 1.64 -13.07 4.57
CA ASN A 85 2.04 -12.34 3.37
C ASN A 85 1.76 -13.10 2.08
N ILE A 86 1.94 -14.43 2.06
CA ILE A 86 1.49 -15.26 0.93
C ILE A 86 -0.02 -15.19 0.78
N GLY A 87 -0.76 -15.34 1.88
CA GLY A 87 -2.21 -15.24 1.88
C GLY A 87 -2.69 -13.93 1.27
N LEU A 88 -2.12 -12.80 1.72
CA LEU A 88 -2.38 -11.48 1.16
C LEU A 88 -2.03 -11.39 -0.33
N PHE A 89 -0.89 -11.94 -0.74
CA PHE A 89 -0.49 -11.91 -2.14
C PHE A 89 -1.48 -12.68 -3.04
N ILE A 90 -1.87 -13.88 -2.63
CA ILE A 90 -2.83 -14.71 -3.36
C ILE A 90 -4.19 -14.02 -3.41
N ASP A 91 -4.67 -13.57 -2.26
CA ASP A 91 -5.99 -12.93 -2.13
C ASP A 91 -6.09 -11.63 -2.94
N LEU A 92 -5.11 -10.72 -2.82
CA LEU A 92 -5.07 -9.50 -3.62
C LEU A 92 -5.01 -9.80 -5.12
N THR A 93 -4.28 -10.84 -5.53
CA THR A 93 -4.25 -11.27 -6.94
C THR A 93 -5.64 -11.70 -7.40
N ILE A 94 -6.36 -12.49 -6.60
CA ILE A 94 -7.72 -12.93 -6.90
C ILE A 94 -8.67 -11.73 -6.95
N ILE A 95 -8.68 -10.85 -5.94
CA ILE A 95 -9.55 -9.67 -5.89
C ILE A 95 -9.31 -8.79 -7.11
N MET A 96 -8.06 -8.49 -7.45
CA MET A 96 -7.74 -7.63 -8.58
C MET A 96 -8.12 -8.27 -9.92
N PHE A 97 -7.77 -9.54 -10.12
CA PHE A 97 -8.09 -10.26 -11.34
C PHE A 97 -9.61 -10.33 -11.56
N THR A 98 -10.34 -10.74 -10.53
CA THR A 98 -11.81 -10.80 -10.59
C THR A 98 -12.44 -9.42 -10.74
N GLY A 99 -11.85 -8.38 -10.14
CA GLY A 99 -12.27 -6.99 -10.30
C GLY A 99 -12.17 -6.49 -11.75
N VAL A 100 -11.08 -6.85 -12.45
CA VAL A 100 -10.93 -6.58 -13.89
C VAL A 100 -12.00 -7.35 -14.67
N MET A 101 -12.22 -8.63 -14.38
CA MET A 101 -13.20 -9.47 -15.09
C MET A 101 -14.66 -8.98 -14.95
N ILE A 102 -15.00 -8.29 -13.86
CA ILE A 102 -16.36 -7.75 -13.64
C ILE A 102 -16.50 -6.25 -13.99
N SER A 103 -15.41 -5.60 -14.43
CA SER A 103 -15.40 -4.16 -14.74
C SER A 103 -16.33 -3.86 -15.92
N LYS A 104 -17.22 -2.89 -15.73
CA LYS A 104 -18.16 -2.41 -16.76
C LYS A 104 -17.68 -1.16 -17.48
N THR A 105 -16.71 -0.45 -16.91
CA THR A 105 -16.25 0.85 -17.46
C THR A 105 -14.86 0.76 -18.06
N VAL A 106 -13.91 0.13 -17.38
CA VAL A 106 -12.49 0.18 -17.77
C VAL A 106 -12.17 -0.83 -18.87
N VAL A 107 -12.68 -2.06 -18.77
CA VAL A 107 -12.41 -3.09 -19.79
C VAL A 107 -13.04 -2.76 -21.15
N PRO A 108 -14.33 -2.34 -21.23
CA PRO A 108 -14.91 -1.90 -22.50
C PRO A 108 -14.22 -0.68 -23.10
N LEU A 109 -13.69 0.23 -22.28
CA LEU A 109 -12.90 1.37 -22.75
C LEU A 109 -11.62 0.95 -23.48
N LEU A 110 -11.07 -0.24 -23.17
CA LEU A 110 -9.93 -0.83 -23.88
C LEU A 110 -10.34 -1.58 -25.16
N GLY A 111 -11.63 -1.57 -25.53
CA GLY A 111 -12.17 -2.28 -26.69
C GLY A 111 -12.31 -3.79 -26.49
N LEU A 112 -12.33 -4.25 -25.24
CA LEU A 112 -12.50 -5.66 -24.88
C LEU A 112 -13.91 -5.92 -24.35
N GLU A 113 -14.51 -7.03 -24.76
CA GLU A 113 -15.78 -7.51 -24.22
C GLU A 113 -15.54 -8.79 -23.40
N LEU A 114 -15.80 -8.73 -22.10
CA LEU A 114 -15.68 -9.88 -21.21
C LEU A 114 -17.06 -10.35 -20.75
N PRO A 115 -17.29 -11.68 -20.67
CA PRO A 115 -18.55 -12.21 -20.16
C PRO A 115 -18.64 -11.96 -18.64
N ILE A 116 -19.41 -10.95 -18.26
CA ILE A 116 -19.71 -10.67 -16.85
C ILE A 116 -20.68 -11.74 -16.36
N ASN A 117 -20.17 -12.68 -15.56
CA ASN A 117 -20.96 -13.74 -14.97
C ASN A 117 -21.02 -13.62 -13.43
N MET A 118 -21.98 -14.31 -12.83
CA MET A 118 -22.18 -14.27 -11.38
C MET A 118 -21.00 -14.89 -10.61
N THR A 119 -20.31 -15.86 -11.21
CA THR A 119 -19.16 -16.54 -10.61
C THR A 119 -18.04 -15.56 -10.28
N TRP A 120 -17.69 -14.65 -11.21
CA TRP A 120 -16.67 -13.63 -10.96
C TRP A 120 -17.08 -12.66 -9.86
N ARG A 121 -18.36 -12.25 -9.81
CA ARG A 121 -18.89 -11.38 -8.76
C ARG A 121 -18.85 -12.03 -7.38
N SER A 122 -19.27 -13.29 -7.28
CA SER A 122 -19.24 -14.05 -6.02
C SER A 122 -17.82 -14.28 -5.54
N LEU A 123 -16.89 -14.64 -6.44
CA LEU A 123 -15.49 -14.83 -6.09
C LEU A 123 -14.84 -13.52 -5.65
N HIS A 124 -15.11 -12.42 -6.35
CA HIS A 124 -14.63 -11.08 -5.97
C HIS A 124 -15.13 -10.67 -4.58
N GLY A 125 -16.42 -10.88 -4.30
CA GLY A 125 -17.01 -10.58 -2.99
C GLY A 125 -16.43 -11.42 -1.86
N LEU A 126 -16.27 -12.74 -2.09
CA LEU A 126 -15.64 -13.65 -1.12
C LEU A 126 -14.19 -13.22 -0.84
N ALA A 127 -13.40 -13.01 -1.89
CA ALA A 127 -12.01 -12.62 -1.76
C ALA A 127 -11.91 -11.26 -1.06
N SER A 128 -12.74 -10.27 -1.40
CA SER A 128 -12.79 -8.98 -0.71
C SER A 128 -13.01 -9.11 0.80
N ASN A 129 -13.95 -9.96 1.22
CA ASN A 129 -14.19 -10.24 2.64
C ASN A 129 -12.97 -10.87 3.32
N VAL A 130 -12.32 -11.84 2.67
CA VAL A 130 -11.08 -12.46 3.17
C VAL A 130 -9.95 -11.44 3.25
N GLY A 131 -9.80 -10.59 2.25
CA GLY A 131 -8.78 -9.54 2.19
C GLY A 131 -8.88 -8.54 3.32
N VAL A 132 -10.10 -8.14 3.71
CA VAL A 132 -10.31 -7.28 4.89
C VAL A 132 -9.77 -7.95 6.17
N VAL A 133 -10.05 -9.25 6.35
CA VAL A 133 -9.56 -10.00 7.51
C VAL A 133 -8.04 -10.14 7.48
N LEU A 134 -7.46 -10.52 6.33
CA LEU A 134 -6.01 -10.69 6.18
C LEU A 134 -5.26 -9.37 6.41
N ILE A 135 -5.76 -8.25 5.87
CA ILE A 135 -5.16 -6.93 6.07
C ILE A 135 -5.30 -6.51 7.54
N GLY A 136 -6.45 -6.76 8.17
CA GLY A 136 -6.64 -6.51 9.60
C GLY A 136 -5.62 -7.26 10.46
N LEU A 137 -5.42 -8.56 10.20
CA LEU A 137 -4.39 -9.36 10.88
C LEU A 137 -2.98 -8.82 10.62
N HIS A 138 -2.68 -8.42 9.39
CA HIS A 138 -1.38 -7.86 9.02
C HIS A 138 -1.09 -6.56 9.77
N LEU A 139 -2.06 -5.65 9.83
CA LEU A 139 -1.95 -4.41 10.59
C LEU A 139 -1.76 -4.68 12.09
N ALA A 140 -2.52 -5.62 12.66
CA ALA A 140 -2.42 -5.97 14.08
C ALA A 140 -1.03 -6.54 14.42
N LEU A 141 -0.51 -7.45 13.60
CA LEU A 141 0.81 -8.07 13.77
C LEU A 141 1.95 -7.05 13.67
N HIS A 142 1.77 -6.01 12.87
CA HIS A 142 2.78 -4.97 12.63
C HIS A 142 2.51 -3.67 13.39
N TRP A 143 1.55 -3.64 14.31
CA TRP A 143 1.08 -2.42 14.99
C TRP A 143 2.20 -1.59 15.62
N ASP A 144 3.08 -2.21 16.40
CA ASP A 144 4.18 -1.50 17.05
C ASP A 144 5.14 -0.82 16.06
N TRP A 145 5.35 -1.44 14.90
CA TRP A 145 6.18 -0.84 13.85
C TRP A 145 5.45 0.32 13.16
N ILE A 146 4.15 0.18 12.92
CA ILE A 146 3.31 1.23 12.32
C ILE A 146 3.29 2.48 13.21
N VAL A 147 3.05 2.33 14.51
CA VAL A 147 3.01 3.45 15.47
C VAL A 147 4.37 4.17 15.51
N ARG A 148 5.47 3.40 15.60
CA ARG A 148 6.83 3.97 15.61
C ARG A 148 7.16 4.70 14.31
N SER A 149 6.79 4.14 13.16
CA SER A 149 7.03 4.73 11.84
C SER A 149 6.18 5.98 11.63
N SER A 150 4.90 5.95 12.03
CA SER A 150 4.01 7.12 12.06
C SER A 150 4.60 8.27 12.87
N LYS A 151 5.07 7.99 14.09
CA LYS A 151 5.67 9.00 14.95
C LYS A 151 6.90 9.63 14.30
N ARG A 152 7.76 8.81 13.69
CA ARG A 152 9.01 9.26 13.06
C ARG A 152 8.78 10.06 11.79
N TYR A 153 7.90 9.60 10.91
CA TYR A 153 7.79 10.13 9.55
C TYR A 153 6.65 11.13 9.36
N LEU A 154 5.59 11.06 10.18
CA LEU A 154 4.43 11.95 10.11
C LEU A 154 4.44 12.99 11.24
N LEU A 155 4.57 12.55 12.50
CA LEU A 155 4.38 13.45 13.65
C LEU A 155 5.59 14.36 13.95
N GLN A 156 6.81 13.79 14.00
CA GLN A 156 8.02 14.57 14.34
C GLN A 156 8.30 15.74 13.38
N PRO A 157 8.13 15.62 12.04
CA PRO A 157 8.31 16.75 11.13
C PRO A 157 7.28 17.86 11.34
N ILE A 158 6.02 17.51 11.63
CA ILE A 158 4.95 18.48 11.90
C ILE A 158 5.26 19.21 13.21
N ALA A 159 5.57 18.48 14.28
CA ALA A 159 5.91 19.04 15.58
C ALA A 159 7.11 20.01 15.50
N LYS A 160 8.15 19.68 14.73
CA LYS A 160 9.31 20.56 14.50
C LYS A 160 8.99 21.81 13.69
N ARG A 161 8.01 21.76 12.78
CA ARG A 161 7.55 22.93 12.02
C ARG A 161 6.69 23.86 12.86
N LEU A 162 5.88 23.30 13.78
CA LEU A 162 5.07 24.07 14.71
C LEU A 162 5.88 24.65 15.87
N HIS A 163 6.93 23.97 16.32
CA HIS A 163 7.87 24.45 17.35
C HIS A 163 9.00 25.34 16.80
N LYS A 164 8.90 25.91 15.60
CA LYS A 164 9.79 27.03 15.25
C LYS A 164 9.45 28.18 16.21
N PRO A 165 10.31 28.51 17.19
CA PRO A 165 9.97 29.57 18.11
C PRO A 165 10.01 30.89 17.33
N ALA A 166 9.14 31.81 17.69
CA ALA A 166 9.10 33.20 17.22
C ALA A 166 10.39 34.00 17.50
N THR A 167 11.51 33.34 17.80
CA THR A 167 12.81 33.93 18.11
C THR A 167 13.50 34.52 16.88
N GLN A 168 13.15 34.09 15.65
CA GLN A 168 13.74 34.68 14.43
C GLN A 168 13.08 35.99 13.97
N LEU A 169 11.92 36.37 14.51
CA LEU A 169 11.29 37.65 14.19
C LEU A 169 11.81 38.79 15.09
N ALA A 170 12.17 38.50 16.33
CA ALA A 170 12.70 39.51 17.26
C ALA A 170 14.13 39.98 16.93
N THR A 171 14.98 39.13 16.35
CA THR A 171 16.37 39.51 16.01
C THR A 171 16.44 40.40 14.76
N LYS A 172 15.40 40.42 13.91
CA LYS A 172 15.40 41.21 12.68
C LYS A 172 14.94 42.66 12.88
N GLU A 173 14.24 42.96 13.97
CA GLU A 173 13.83 44.32 14.34
C GLU A 173 14.85 45.06 15.21
N GLN A 174 15.80 44.36 15.84
CA GLN A 174 16.88 44.99 16.62
C GLN A 174 18.15 45.28 15.79
N SER A 175 18.14 45.00 14.49
CA SER A 175 19.25 45.26 13.57
C SER A 175 18.85 46.15 12.37
N SER A 176 17.79 46.95 12.50
CA SER A 176 17.39 47.99 11.54
C SER A 176 17.32 49.35 12.22
#